data_AF-A0A1Q9EJ16-F1
#
_entry.id   AF-A0A1Q9EJ16-F1
#
_cell.length_a   1.000
_cell.length_b   1.000
_cell.length_c   1.000
_cell.angle_alpha   90.00
_cell.angle_beta   90.00
_cell.angle_gamma   90.00
#
_symmetry.space_group_name_H-M   'P 1'
#
loop_
_entity.id
_entity.type
_entity.pdbx_description
1 polymer ?
#
loop_
_entity_poly.entity_id
_entity_poly.type
_entity_poly.pdbx_seq_one_letter_code
_entity_poly.pdbx_strand_id
1 'polypeptide(L)'
;MVGLAKALEADGFSASGRGCEFVQKVAQVPSNDAETKMHELMKAYGLSLPIPVEGIASKTAVQGFPRLKPLDIFSYMAETGHLNKLLGGRTPDAAQGLLATFWNNYQQIHPDFELFEKDVPLEDCIPILAHIDGGRGYKKSENMIFDWSAVIGSGCGKRSLKDPALRPLGKAGNKLRLALLGHSYKSHYLYASMPAAWHKSNEEAFQGLLQAFGEDLLQCFEEGVSYKGRVLRLVVLGLKGDLKMQVRAGRLTRWYSTARKRPQNPNNPSKVSGQCCPWCLAGDASLPFEAVGSPAPAWKVHLEQNAPEPPWTVPGAMLVASLGYKQQPAKFYLPDLFHIYLAGVGQDFAASCLVYMLPVCFAGPAGDNSVEAQLEILTQAIHAWRKKSKAPLHLSSFNRDKLSYHDNTKNYPTGTWSKCADTSTIVKFVQHVCTLHPDKCRLEGDPMMLYIQRACDAIGSFMMGLYSSDLWIAEDFIGRACLLSRRVAAVTNRPARLEAPAFRHQQPRRAAKQSRPLKETLAIAVGCAANAGALSMSQATKSALQLCLYEVARERGDCTQRSSSVAKNFLDIAAIAKLQPDDGGGFSAILPGGVDEEMGVELAKAELAEAEELN
;
A
#
# COMPACT_ATOMS: atom_id res chain seq x y z
N MET A 1 -5.13 -7.10 27.41
CA MET A 1 -5.84 -6.26 28.40
C MET A 1 -5.50 -6.66 29.83
N VAL A 2 -5.77 -7.90 30.27
CA VAL A 2 -5.40 -8.37 31.62
C VAL A 2 -3.93 -8.10 31.97
N GLY A 3 -2.99 -8.44 31.09
CA GLY A 3 -1.56 -8.16 31.32
C GLY A 3 -1.22 -6.66 31.39
N LEU A 4 -1.94 -5.82 30.63
CA LEU A 4 -1.78 -4.36 30.70
C LEU A 4 -2.38 -3.81 32.00
N ALA A 5 -3.54 -4.31 32.43
CA ALA A 5 -4.17 -3.91 33.69
C ALA A 5 -3.30 -4.29 34.89
N LYS A 6 -2.72 -5.50 34.89
CA LYS A 6 -1.76 -5.94 35.90
C LYS A 6 -0.47 -5.12 35.91
N ALA A 7 0.05 -4.77 34.73
CA ALA A 7 1.21 -3.89 34.62
C ALA A 7 0.90 -2.47 35.12
N LEU A 8 -0.27 -1.92 34.78
CA LEU A 8 -0.72 -0.61 35.26
C LEU A 8 -0.93 -0.58 36.78
N GLU A 9 -1.40 -1.68 37.38
CA GLU A 9 -1.43 -1.82 38.85
C GLU A 9 -0.02 -1.89 39.45
N ALA A 10 0.88 -2.67 38.85
CA ALA A 10 2.24 -2.89 39.35
C ALA A 10 3.12 -1.63 39.27
N ASP A 11 2.97 -0.80 38.23
CA ASP A 11 3.77 0.41 38.00
C ASP A 11 3.31 1.60 38.87
N GLY A 12 2.34 1.40 39.77
CA GLY A 12 1.94 2.42 40.74
C GLY A 12 1.33 3.68 40.12
N PHE A 13 0.75 3.58 38.91
CA PHE A 13 0.17 4.70 38.16
C PHE A 13 -0.69 5.59 39.09
N SER A 14 -0.18 6.80 39.32
CA SER A 14 -0.63 7.70 40.38
C SER A 14 -1.92 8.44 40.01
N ALA A 15 -2.80 8.56 41.01
CA ALA A 15 -3.87 9.55 41.18
C ALA A 15 -5.15 9.51 40.29
N SER A 16 -5.18 8.96 39.07
CA SER A 16 -6.44 8.92 38.28
C SER A 16 -6.95 7.52 37.91
N GLY A 17 -6.08 6.49 37.94
CA GLY A 17 -6.44 5.11 37.58
C GLY A 17 -6.96 4.23 38.73
N ARG A 18 -6.63 4.57 39.99
CA ARG A 18 -7.03 3.78 41.17
C ARG A 18 -8.54 3.78 41.46
N GLY A 19 -9.32 4.63 40.79
CA GLY A 19 -10.78 4.72 40.97
C GLY A 19 -11.62 3.94 39.95
N CYS A 20 -11.02 3.37 38.90
CA CYS A 20 -11.81 2.67 37.88
C CYS A 20 -12.05 1.21 38.28
N GLU A 21 -13.22 0.94 38.88
CA GLU A 21 -13.66 -0.40 39.32
C GLU A 21 -13.54 -1.45 38.20
N PHE A 22 -13.81 -1.05 36.94
CA PHE A 22 -13.65 -1.92 35.79
C PHE A 22 -12.21 -2.42 35.63
N VAL A 23 -11.22 -1.51 35.66
CA VAL A 23 -9.80 -1.88 35.47
C VAL A 23 -9.31 -2.80 36.58
N GLN A 24 -9.73 -2.55 37.83
CA GLN A 24 -9.44 -3.43 38.96
C GLN A 24 -10.01 -4.83 38.75
N LYS A 25 -11.28 -4.94 38.31
CA LYS A 25 -11.87 -6.24 37.98
C LYS A 25 -11.18 -6.93 36.81
N VAL A 26 -10.76 -6.18 35.78
CA VAL A 26 -9.97 -6.73 34.65
C VAL A 26 -8.64 -7.31 35.13
N ALA A 27 -7.94 -6.64 36.05
CA ALA A 27 -6.67 -7.11 36.59
C ALA A 27 -6.82 -8.42 37.39
N GLN A 28 -7.98 -8.63 38.01
CA GLN A 28 -8.33 -9.84 38.74
C GLN A 28 -8.75 -11.01 37.85
N VAL A 29 -9.00 -10.79 36.55
CA VAL A 29 -9.39 -11.87 35.63
C VAL A 29 -8.23 -12.88 35.47
N PRO A 30 -8.46 -14.19 35.74
CA PRO A 30 -7.47 -15.23 35.51
C PRO A 30 -7.07 -15.33 34.03
N SER A 31 -5.77 -15.51 33.75
CA SER A 31 -5.27 -15.55 32.37
C SER A 31 -5.79 -16.75 31.55
N ASN A 32 -6.12 -17.85 32.23
CA ASN A 32 -6.67 -19.06 31.61
C ASN A 32 -8.17 -18.95 31.25
N ASP A 33 -8.84 -17.90 31.73
CA ASP A 33 -10.27 -17.65 31.49
C ASP A 33 -10.49 -16.17 31.10
N ALA A 34 -9.46 -15.57 30.51
CA ALA A 34 -9.44 -14.15 30.23
C ALA A 34 -10.44 -13.75 29.15
N GLU A 35 -10.91 -14.67 28.32
CA GLU A 35 -11.88 -14.38 27.26
C GLU A 35 -13.30 -14.31 27.83
N THR A 36 -13.79 -15.40 28.42
CA THR A 36 -15.15 -15.51 28.99
C THR A 36 -15.42 -14.41 30.02
N LYS A 37 -14.56 -14.31 31.05
CA LYS A 37 -14.76 -13.36 32.16
C LYS A 37 -14.60 -11.92 31.72
N MET A 38 -13.74 -11.64 30.75
CA MET A 38 -13.62 -10.29 30.20
C MET A 38 -14.89 -9.90 29.44
N HIS A 39 -15.51 -10.81 28.69
CA HIS A 39 -16.79 -10.55 28.02
C HIS A 39 -17.91 -10.26 29.01
N GLU A 40 -18.04 -11.07 30.07
CA GLU A 40 -19.00 -10.84 31.15
C GLU A 40 -18.78 -9.47 31.82
N LEU A 41 -17.52 -9.13 32.10
CA LEU A 41 -17.16 -7.87 32.72
C LEU A 41 -17.41 -6.68 31.78
N MET A 42 -17.09 -6.78 30.49
CA MET A 42 -17.42 -5.75 29.52
C MET A 42 -18.93 -5.55 29.45
N LYS A 43 -19.73 -6.61 29.49
CA LYS A 43 -21.20 -6.53 29.54
C LYS A 43 -21.71 -5.85 30.80
N ALA A 44 -21.18 -6.23 31.97
CA ALA A 44 -21.57 -5.65 33.26
C ALA A 44 -21.32 -4.13 33.35
N TYR A 45 -20.34 -3.61 32.60
CA TYR A 45 -20.01 -2.19 32.55
C TYR A 45 -20.53 -1.46 31.31
N GLY A 46 -21.37 -2.10 30.48
CA GLY A 46 -21.88 -1.48 29.25
C GLY A 46 -20.81 -1.19 28.19
N LEU A 47 -19.68 -1.90 28.23
CA LEU A 47 -18.57 -1.79 27.29
C LEU A 47 -18.64 -2.84 26.16
N SER A 48 -19.65 -3.71 26.18
CA SER A 48 -19.98 -4.60 25.07
C SER A 48 -21.15 -4.04 24.26
N LEU A 49 -21.10 -4.17 22.94
CA LEU A 49 -22.28 -3.95 22.12
C LEU A 49 -23.29 -5.09 22.35
N PRO A 50 -24.57 -4.80 22.62
CA PRO A 50 -25.59 -5.81 22.88
C PRO A 50 -26.11 -6.45 21.56
N ILE A 51 -25.20 -6.79 20.66
CA ILE A 51 -25.52 -7.45 19.39
C ILE A 51 -25.44 -8.97 19.63
N PRO A 52 -26.50 -9.73 19.34
CA PRO A 52 -26.51 -11.17 19.57
C PRO A 52 -25.52 -11.87 18.65
N VAL A 53 -24.86 -12.91 19.19
CA VAL A 53 -24.11 -13.88 18.39
C VAL A 53 -25.05 -15.05 18.14
N GLU A 54 -25.48 -15.20 16.91
CA GLU A 54 -26.46 -16.21 16.51
C GLU A 54 -25.80 -17.29 15.66
N GLY A 55 -26.36 -18.50 15.72
CA GLY A 55 -25.98 -19.57 14.79
C GLY A 55 -26.62 -19.34 13.42
N ILE A 56 -25.91 -19.65 12.34
CA ILE A 56 -26.49 -19.65 10.99
C ILE A 56 -27.68 -20.62 10.91
N ALA A 57 -28.86 -20.11 10.59
CA ALA A 57 -30.08 -20.92 10.46
C ALA A 57 -30.17 -21.71 9.14
N SER A 58 -29.28 -21.46 8.17
CA SER A 58 -29.35 -22.08 6.84
C SER A 58 -29.08 -23.59 6.88
N LYS A 59 -29.66 -24.33 5.92
CA LYS A 59 -29.45 -25.78 5.74
C LYS A 59 -28.10 -26.12 5.09
N THR A 60 -27.12 -25.24 5.20
CA THR A 60 -25.79 -25.43 4.62
C THR A 60 -24.89 -26.22 5.58
N ALA A 61 -23.67 -26.55 5.15
CA ALA A 61 -22.67 -27.20 5.98
C ALA A 61 -22.21 -26.36 7.21
N VAL A 62 -22.67 -25.12 7.32
CA VAL A 62 -22.35 -24.21 8.45
C VAL A 62 -23.57 -23.92 9.33
N GLN A 63 -24.61 -24.76 9.31
CA GLN A 63 -25.74 -24.63 10.23
C GLN A 63 -25.24 -24.55 11.69
N GLY A 64 -25.74 -23.56 12.44
CA GLY A 64 -25.35 -23.28 13.81
C GLY A 64 -23.99 -22.58 13.98
N PHE A 65 -23.27 -22.30 12.89
CA PHE A 65 -21.98 -21.59 12.98
C PHE A 65 -22.20 -20.15 13.48
N PRO A 66 -21.40 -19.67 14.46
CA PRO A 66 -21.63 -18.39 15.09
C PRO A 66 -21.33 -17.21 14.16
N ARG A 67 -22.20 -16.22 14.15
CA ARG A 67 -22.05 -14.97 13.40
C ARG A 67 -22.69 -13.78 14.11
N LEU A 68 -22.30 -12.59 13.70
CA LEU A 68 -22.96 -11.34 14.00
C LEU A 68 -23.79 -10.93 12.78
N LYS A 69 -25.11 -10.97 12.89
CA LYS A 69 -25.99 -10.67 11.75
C LYS A 69 -25.87 -9.18 11.38
N PRO A 70 -25.58 -8.85 10.11
CA PRO A 70 -25.49 -7.45 9.66
C PRO A 70 -26.74 -6.63 9.96
N LEU A 71 -27.93 -7.23 9.88
CA LEU A 71 -29.20 -6.55 10.19
C LEU A 71 -29.28 -6.14 11.67
N ASP A 72 -28.81 -6.97 12.61
CA ASP A 72 -28.82 -6.63 14.03
C ASP A 72 -27.84 -5.50 14.33
N ILE A 73 -26.67 -5.52 13.70
CA ILE A 73 -25.69 -4.41 13.76
C ILE A 73 -26.33 -3.12 13.22
N PHE A 74 -27.03 -3.21 12.09
CA PHE A 74 -27.65 -2.07 11.42
C PHE A 74 -28.82 -1.48 12.22
N SER A 75 -29.70 -2.32 12.74
CA SER A 75 -30.79 -1.95 13.64
C SER A 75 -30.26 -1.28 14.90
N TYR A 76 -29.25 -1.87 15.54
CA TYR A 76 -28.60 -1.28 16.69
C TYR A 76 -28.03 0.11 16.40
N MET A 77 -27.38 0.30 15.24
CA MET A 77 -26.90 1.63 14.83
C MET A 77 -28.02 2.63 14.58
N ALA A 78 -29.16 2.21 14.04
CA ALA A 78 -30.32 3.06 13.85
C ALA A 78 -30.91 3.51 15.18
N GLU A 79 -31.12 2.57 16.10
CA GLU A 79 -31.69 2.81 17.44
C GLU A 79 -30.80 3.71 18.30
N THR A 80 -29.47 3.54 18.20
CA THR A 80 -28.50 4.30 19.02
C THR A 80 -28.00 5.59 18.36
N GLY A 81 -28.52 5.94 17.18
CA GLY A 81 -28.09 7.15 16.46
C GLY A 81 -26.66 7.08 15.93
N HIS A 82 -26.15 5.88 15.63
CA HIS A 82 -24.80 5.61 15.15
C HIS A 82 -24.72 5.32 13.64
N LEU A 83 -25.82 5.46 12.89
CA LEU A 83 -25.83 5.39 11.42
C LEU A 83 -24.83 6.33 10.75
N ASN A 84 -24.44 7.41 11.43
CA ASN A 84 -23.43 8.33 10.93
C ASN A 84 -22.07 7.68 10.68
N LYS A 85 -21.78 6.50 11.26
CA LYS A 85 -20.56 5.74 10.95
C LYS A 85 -20.56 5.20 9.52
N LEU A 86 -21.72 4.85 8.98
CA LEU A 86 -21.88 4.38 7.59
C LEU A 86 -21.95 5.53 6.57
N LEU A 87 -22.12 6.76 7.04
CA LEU A 87 -22.42 7.94 6.21
C LEU A 87 -21.34 9.03 6.32
N GLY A 88 -20.12 8.64 6.67
CA GLY A 88 -18.99 9.57 6.79
C GLY A 88 -19.19 10.69 7.80
N GLY A 89 -19.88 10.40 8.91
CA GLY A 89 -20.15 11.32 10.02
C GLY A 89 -21.46 12.10 9.90
N ARG A 90 -22.24 11.93 8.84
CA ARG A 90 -23.51 12.63 8.62
C ARG A 90 -24.69 11.86 9.19
N THR A 91 -25.76 12.57 9.58
CA THR A 91 -27.04 11.92 9.91
C THR A 91 -27.68 11.37 8.63
N PRO A 92 -28.60 10.39 8.72
CA PRO A 92 -29.33 9.89 7.55
C PRO A 92 -30.03 10.99 6.76
N ASP A 93 -30.66 11.95 7.44
CA ASP A 93 -31.36 13.08 6.81
C ASP A 93 -30.39 13.97 6.01
N ALA A 94 -29.22 14.27 6.58
CA ALA A 94 -28.19 15.07 5.91
C ALA A 94 -27.43 14.30 4.80
N ALA A 95 -27.59 12.98 4.72
CA ALA A 95 -26.90 12.13 3.77
C ALA A 95 -27.70 11.83 2.50
N GLN A 96 -29.00 12.17 2.44
CA GLN A 96 -29.87 11.86 1.29
C GLN A 96 -29.27 12.35 -0.03
N GLY A 97 -28.96 13.65 -0.14
CA GLY A 97 -28.37 14.20 -1.36
C GLY A 97 -26.99 13.61 -1.70
N LEU A 98 -26.26 13.17 -0.68
CA LEU A 98 -24.98 12.48 -0.85
C LEU A 98 -25.16 11.07 -1.41
N LEU A 99 -26.14 10.31 -0.92
CA LEU A 99 -26.49 8.98 -1.41
C LEU A 99 -27.06 9.03 -2.82
N ALA A 100 -27.96 9.99 -3.10
CA ALA A 100 -28.45 10.23 -4.46
C ALA A 100 -27.30 10.54 -5.43
N THR A 101 -26.37 11.40 -5.04
CA THR A 101 -25.17 11.69 -5.86
C THR A 101 -24.31 10.45 -6.06
N PHE A 102 -24.12 9.63 -5.01
CA PHE A 102 -23.36 8.39 -5.12
C PHE A 102 -23.98 7.45 -6.15
N TRP A 103 -25.29 7.18 -6.04
CA TRP A 103 -25.95 6.23 -6.93
C TRP A 103 -26.07 6.74 -8.36
N ASN A 104 -26.28 8.05 -8.57
CA ASN A 104 -26.25 8.64 -9.91
C ASN A 104 -24.90 8.44 -10.60
N ASN A 105 -23.79 8.63 -9.88
CA ASN A 105 -22.45 8.39 -10.42
C ASN A 105 -22.20 6.89 -10.62
N TYR A 106 -22.66 6.05 -9.68
CA TYR A 106 -22.50 4.60 -9.76
C TYR A 106 -23.24 4.02 -10.96
N GLN A 107 -24.46 4.47 -11.24
CA GLN A 107 -25.28 4.03 -12.37
C GLN A 107 -24.65 4.35 -13.71
N GLN A 108 -23.94 5.49 -13.83
CA GLN A 108 -23.24 5.84 -15.05
C GLN A 108 -22.10 4.85 -15.38
N ILE A 109 -21.45 4.29 -14.36
CA ILE A 109 -20.30 3.39 -14.52
C ILE A 109 -20.73 1.92 -14.53
N HIS A 110 -21.81 1.61 -13.82
CA HIS A 110 -22.36 0.26 -13.63
C HIS A 110 -23.87 0.22 -13.91
N PRO A 111 -24.32 0.56 -15.13
CA PRO A 111 -25.75 0.60 -15.45
C PRO A 111 -26.41 -0.79 -15.36
N ASP A 112 -25.61 -1.87 -15.39
CA ASP A 112 -26.06 -3.25 -15.31
C ASP A 112 -26.17 -3.81 -13.88
N PHE A 113 -25.99 -2.96 -12.86
CA PHE A 113 -26.12 -3.36 -11.46
C PHE A 113 -27.59 -3.49 -11.06
N GLU A 114 -27.96 -4.62 -10.47
CA GLU A 114 -29.35 -5.05 -10.26
C GLU A 114 -30.19 -4.09 -9.40
N LEU A 115 -29.56 -3.28 -8.54
CA LEU A 115 -30.24 -2.26 -7.74
C LEU A 115 -31.10 -1.32 -8.60
N PHE A 116 -30.64 -0.95 -9.80
CA PHE A 116 -31.30 0.07 -10.62
C PHE A 116 -32.61 -0.37 -11.27
N GLU A 117 -32.97 -1.65 -11.11
CA GLU A 117 -34.26 -2.19 -11.52
C GLU A 117 -35.24 -2.35 -10.37
N LYS A 118 -34.78 -2.12 -9.13
CA LYS A 118 -35.61 -2.23 -7.94
C LYS A 118 -36.31 -0.89 -7.72
N ASP A 119 -37.60 -0.95 -7.42
CA ASP A 119 -38.41 0.23 -7.08
C ASP A 119 -38.18 0.62 -5.61
N VAL A 120 -37.03 1.24 -5.34
CA VAL A 120 -36.64 1.71 -4.01
C VAL A 120 -36.01 3.10 -4.08
N PRO A 121 -36.24 3.98 -3.09
CA PRO A 121 -35.57 5.28 -3.03
C PRO A 121 -34.05 5.11 -2.85
N LEU A 122 -33.27 5.55 -3.85
CA LEU A 122 -31.81 5.40 -3.84
C LEU A 122 -31.14 6.23 -2.74
N GLU A 123 -31.75 7.35 -2.33
CA GLU A 123 -31.33 8.17 -1.20
C GLU A 123 -31.46 7.49 0.17
N ASP A 124 -32.11 6.31 0.22
CA ASP A 124 -32.22 5.46 1.42
C ASP A 124 -31.34 4.19 1.34
N CYS A 125 -30.61 4.02 0.24
CA CYS A 125 -29.70 2.89 0.01
C CYS A 125 -28.27 3.27 0.41
N ILE A 126 -27.72 2.61 1.42
CA ILE A 126 -26.37 2.84 1.95
C ILE A 126 -25.40 1.84 1.30
N PRO A 127 -24.41 2.30 0.51
CA PRO A 127 -23.47 1.40 -0.15
C PRO A 127 -22.43 0.84 0.83
N ILE A 128 -22.26 -0.48 0.80
CA ILE A 128 -21.30 -1.23 1.62
C ILE A 128 -20.49 -2.21 0.77
N LEU A 129 -19.40 -2.72 1.34
CA LEU A 129 -18.48 -3.67 0.71
C LEU A 129 -18.32 -4.86 1.64
N ALA A 130 -18.50 -6.07 1.10
CA ALA A 130 -18.09 -7.28 1.79
C ALA A 130 -16.57 -7.44 1.69
N HIS A 131 -15.97 -8.13 2.65
CA HIS A 131 -14.55 -8.34 2.71
C HIS A 131 -14.24 -9.70 3.33
N ILE A 132 -13.27 -10.39 2.73
CA ILE A 132 -12.70 -11.63 3.25
C ILE A 132 -11.19 -11.55 3.24
N ASP A 133 -10.59 -11.95 4.36
CA ASP A 133 -9.13 -11.97 4.52
C ASP A 133 -8.66 -13.18 5.34
N GLY A 134 -7.50 -13.71 4.98
CA GLY A 134 -6.84 -14.84 5.62
C GLY A 134 -5.71 -14.37 6.53
N GLY A 135 -6.01 -14.18 7.81
CA GLY A 135 -5.01 -13.82 8.80
C GLY A 135 -4.14 -15.02 9.22
N ARG A 136 -2.82 -14.82 9.33
CA ARG A 136 -1.91 -15.77 10.00
C ARG A 136 -1.28 -15.12 11.22
N GLY A 137 -1.60 -15.62 12.41
CA GLY A 137 -0.82 -15.35 13.60
C GLY A 137 0.55 -16.05 13.52
N TYR A 138 1.53 -15.57 14.27
CA TYR A 138 2.85 -16.21 14.36
C TYR A 138 2.71 -17.68 14.79
N LYS A 139 3.12 -18.62 13.91
CA LYS A 139 3.02 -20.08 14.10
C LYS A 139 1.59 -20.63 14.30
N LYS A 140 0.54 -19.87 14.01
CA LYS A 140 -0.86 -20.34 14.09
C LYS A 140 -1.39 -20.73 12.73
N SER A 141 -2.33 -21.66 12.74
CA SER A 141 -3.15 -21.94 11.56
C SER A 141 -3.85 -20.66 11.10
N GLU A 142 -4.11 -20.62 9.79
CA GLU A 142 -4.84 -19.52 9.16
C GLU A 142 -6.24 -19.40 9.76
N ASN A 143 -6.69 -18.16 9.94
CA ASN A 143 -8.03 -17.86 10.40
C ASN A 143 -8.64 -16.85 9.43
N MET A 144 -9.74 -17.25 8.80
CA MET A 144 -10.43 -16.37 7.85
C MET A 144 -11.37 -15.46 8.59
N ILE A 145 -11.34 -14.19 8.22
CA ILE A 145 -12.22 -13.15 8.72
C ILE A 145 -13.18 -12.77 7.61
N PHE A 146 -14.46 -12.70 7.96
CA PHE A 146 -15.53 -12.20 7.12
C PHE A 146 -16.04 -10.93 7.77
N ASP A 147 -15.92 -9.81 7.08
CA ASP A 147 -16.39 -8.52 7.55
C ASP A 147 -17.05 -7.74 6.43
N TRP A 148 -17.74 -6.67 6.78
CA TRP A 148 -18.26 -5.71 5.82
C TRP A 148 -17.94 -4.29 6.27
N SER A 149 -17.91 -3.37 5.31
CA SER A 149 -17.46 -2.00 5.54
C SER A 149 -18.29 -0.99 4.77
N ALA A 150 -18.38 0.23 5.30
CA ALA A 150 -18.99 1.34 4.59
C ALA A 150 -18.14 1.76 3.39
N VAL A 151 -18.77 2.16 2.29
CA VAL A 151 -18.07 2.75 1.13
C VAL A 151 -17.73 4.21 1.43
N ILE A 152 -18.70 4.92 2.00
CA ILE A 152 -18.62 6.35 2.32
C ILE A 152 -18.04 6.53 3.73
N GLY A 153 -17.10 7.45 3.87
CA GLY A 153 -16.48 7.76 5.15
C GLY A 153 -15.92 9.16 5.24
N SER A 154 -14.83 9.31 6.01
CA SER A 154 -14.25 10.61 6.36
C SER A 154 -13.08 11.04 5.47
N GLY A 155 -12.53 10.15 4.64
CA GLY A 155 -11.39 10.41 3.74
C GLY A 155 -10.36 9.27 3.72
N CYS A 156 -9.21 9.51 3.08
CA CYS A 156 -8.14 8.53 2.84
C CYS A 156 -6.78 8.86 3.49
N GLY A 157 -6.62 9.97 4.24
CA GLY A 157 -5.32 10.30 4.83
C GLY A 157 -5.33 11.26 6.02
N LYS A 158 -4.41 11.06 6.97
CA LYS A 158 -4.20 11.95 8.14
C LYS A 158 -3.64 13.33 7.77
N ARG A 159 -2.82 13.41 6.72
CA ARG A 159 -2.29 14.70 6.19
C ARG A 159 -3.39 15.60 5.63
N SER A 160 -4.45 14.98 5.11
CA SER A 160 -5.62 15.67 4.54
C SER A 160 -6.37 16.54 5.56
N LEU A 161 -6.20 16.30 6.87
CA LEU A 161 -6.77 17.13 7.94
C LEU A 161 -5.85 18.28 8.39
N LYS A 162 -4.54 18.20 8.11
CA LYS A 162 -3.53 19.11 8.69
C LYS A 162 -2.87 20.04 7.69
N ASP A 163 -3.02 19.79 6.38
CA ASP A 163 -2.47 20.61 5.33
C ASP A 163 -3.60 21.35 4.59
N PRO A 164 -3.84 22.63 4.93
CA PRO A 164 -4.87 23.45 4.30
C PRO A 164 -4.62 23.70 2.81
N ALA A 165 -3.37 23.55 2.32
CA ALA A 165 -3.04 23.73 0.91
C ALA A 165 -3.38 22.49 0.08
N LEU A 166 -3.23 21.29 0.64
CA LEU A 166 -3.61 20.05 -0.03
C LEU A 166 -5.13 19.80 -0.01
N ARG A 167 -5.82 20.25 1.03
CA ARG A 167 -7.28 20.40 1.04
C ARG A 167 -7.62 21.59 1.92
N PRO A 168 -8.18 22.68 1.35
CA PRO A 168 -8.75 23.73 2.18
C PRO A 168 -9.71 23.06 3.16
N LEU A 169 -9.53 23.28 4.45
CA LEU A 169 -10.50 22.95 5.50
C LEU A 169 -11.75 23.82 5.34
N GLY A 170 -12.25 23.97 4.11
CA GLY A 170 -13.60 24.43 3.86
C GLY A 170 -14.56 23.48 4.55
N LYS A 171 -15.66 24.04 5.06
CA LYS A 171 -16.83 23.32 5.60
C LYS A 171 -16.96 22.01 4.82
N ALA A 172 -16.99 20.87 5.51
CA ALA A 172 -17.11 19.55 4.91
C ALA A 172 -18.26 19.56 3.90
N GLY A 173 -17.96 19.90 2.65
CA GLY A 173 -18.98 20.05 1.62
C GLY A 173 -19.62 18.70 1.36
N ASN A 174 -20.60 18.67 0.47
CA ASN A 174 -21.23 17.43 0.00
C ASN A 174 -20.29 16.52 -0.82
N LYS A 175 -18.97 16.64 -0.65
CA LYS A 175 -17.99 15.74 -1.26
C LYS A 175 -18.10 14.35 -0.63
N LEU A 176 -18.25 13.36 -1.51
CA LEU A 176 -18.22 11.94 -1.21
C LEU A 176 -16.79 11.51 -0.90
N ARG A 177 -16.54 10.94 0.29
CA ARG A 177 -15.19 10.57 0.75
C ARG A 177 -15.11 9.08 1.07
N LEU A 178 -13.91 8.51 0.97
CA LEU A 178 -13.64 7.11 1.30
C LEU A 178 -13.71 6.81 2.81
N ALA A 179 -14.03 5.57 3.16
CA ALA A 179 -14.03 5.05 4.54
C ALA A 179 -12.70 4.47 5.03
N LEU A 180 -11.59 5.13 4.70
CA LEU A 180 -10.24 4.66 5.08
C LEU A 180 -9.61 5.45 6.24
N LEU A 181 -10.18 6.60 6.59
CA LEU A 181 -9.71 7.42 7.69
C LEU A 181 -10.45 7.08 8.98
N GLY A 182 -9.70 6.71 10.00
CA GLY A 182 -10.23 6.45 11.33
C GLY A 182 -9.64 5.17 11.91
N HIS A 183 -10.25 4.71 13.00
CA HIS A 183 -9.98 3.39 13.54
C HIS A 183 -10.83 2.37 12.78
N SER A 184 -10.31 1.19 12.47
CA SER A 184 -11.04 0.14 11.74
C SER A 184 -12.36 -0.24 12.40
N TYR A 185 -12.43 -0.24 13.75
CA TYR A 185 -13.68 -0.38 14.52
C TYR A 185 -14.82 0.61 14.17
N LYS A 186 -14.54 1.65 13.38
CA LYS A 186 -15.56 2.61 12.92
C LYS A 186 -15.98 2.38 11.46
N SER A 187 -15.29 1.52 10.73
CA SER A 187 -15.49 1.32 9.29
C SER A 187 -15.62 -0.14 8.87
N HIS A 188 -15.23 -1.10 9.72
CA HIS A 188 -15.34 -2.54 9.49
C HIS A 188 -16.15 -3.20 10.61
N TYR A 189 -17.07 -4.05 10.20
CA TYR A 189 -18.01 -4.76 11.06
C TYR A 189 -17.86 -6.25 10.83
N LEU A 190 -17.45 -6.96 11.88
CA LEU A 190 -17.25 -8.40 11.84
C LEU A 190 -18.59 -9.09 11.55
N TYR A 191 -18.58 -10.03 10.61
CA TYR A 191 -19.68 -10.97 10.38
C TYR A 191 -19.37 -12.30 11.04
N ALA A 192 -18.24 -12.92 10.68
CA ALA A 192 -17.83 -14.23 11.20
C ALA A 192 -16.31 -14.42 11.14
N SER A 193 -15.81 -15.39 11.89
CA SER A 193 -14.41 -15.82 11.88
C SER A 193 -14.34 -17.34 11.77
N MET A 194 -13.66 -17.86 10.75
CA MET A 194 -13.60 -19.29 10.44
C MET A 194 -12.18 -19.85 10.54
N PRO A 195 -11.92 -20.80 11.47
CA PRO A 195 -10.62 -21.44 11.59
C PRO A 195 -10.25 -22.30 10.37
N ALA A 196 -8.95 -22.44 10.10
CA ALA A 196 -8.42 -23.31 9.03
C ALA A 196 -9.06 -24.70 8.94
N ALA A 197 -9.30 -25.34 10.08
CA ALA A 197 -9.86 -26.70 10.14
C ALA A 197 -11.25 -26.81 9.49
N TRP A 198 -12.01 -25.71 9.46
CA TRP A 198 -13.36 -25.67 8.93
C TRP A 198 -13.41 -25.38 7.43
N HIS A 199 -12.41 -24.68 6.89
CA HIS A 199 -12.44 -24.28 5.48
C HIS A 199 -11.41 -24.99 4.62
N LYS A 200 -10.21 -25.34 5.10
CA LYS A 200 -9.14 -25.81 4.20
C LYS A 200 -9.45 -27.12 3.48
N SER A 201 -10.18 -28.03 4.13
CA SER A 201 -10.55 -29.35 3.61
C SER A 201 -12.05 -29.48 3.35
N ASN A 202 -12.84 -28.44 3.58
CA ASN A 202 -14.28 -28.46 3.42
C ASN A 202 -14.72 -27.21 2.63
N GLU A 203 -14.74 -27.35 1.32
CA GLU A 203 -15.17 -26.28 0.42
C GLU A 203 -16.66 -25.99 0.56
N GLU A 204 -17.49 -26.98 0.91
CA GLU A 204 -18.92 -26.80 1.15
C GLU A 204 -19.17 -25.91 2.36
N ALA A 205 -18.40 -26.07 3.45
CA ALA A 205 -18.49 -25.19 4.61
C ALA A 205 -18.07 -23.75 4.27
N PHE A 206 -16.99 -23.58 3.50
CA PHE A 206 -16.56 -22.24 3.08
C PHE A 206 -17.61 -21.54 2.20
N GLN A 207 -18.12 -22.25 1.18
CA GLN A 207 -19.13 -21.72 0.28
C GLN A 207 -20.48 -21.54 1.00
N GLY A 208 -20.83 -22.41 1.94
CA GLY A 208 -22.02 -22.27 2.78
C GLY A 208 -21.96 -21.02 3.67
N LEU A 209 -20.80 -20.69 4.24
CA LEU A 209 -20.63 -19.44 4.99
C LEU A 209 -20.73 -18.20 4.09
N LEU A 210 -20.13 -18.25 2.90
CA LEU A 210 -20.25 -17.19 1.89
C LEU A 210 -21.70 -16.99 1.41
N GLN A 211 -22.44 -18.08 1.24
CA GLN A 211 -23.86 -18.05 0.91
C GLN A 211 -24.65 -17.34 2.00
N ALA A 212 -24.53 -17.82 3.25
CA ALA A 212 -25.23 -17.22 4.39
C ALA A 212 -24.87 -15.74 4.55
N PHE A 213 -23.60 -15.38 4.33
CA PHE A 213 -23.18 -13.98 4.38
C PHE A 213 -23.85 -13.13 3.30
N GLY A 214 -23.94 -13.63 2.07
CA GLY A 214 -24.69 -12.95 1.00
C GLY A 214 -26.17 -12.79 1.35
N GLU A 215 -26.81 -13.88 1.78
CA GLU A 215 -28.24 -13.91 2.16
C GLU A 215 -28.55 -12.88 3.26
N ASP A 216 -27.70 -12.75 4.28
CA ASP A 216 -27.88 -11.77 5.34
C ASP A 216 -27.69 -10.32 4.89
N LEU A 217 -26.78 -10.08 3.95
CA LEU A 217 -26.60 -8.75 3.36
C LEU A 217 -27.77 -8.40 2.42
N LEU A 218 -28.29 -9.38 1.68
CA LEU A 218 -29.50 -9.22 0.89
C LEU A 218 -30.72 -8.95 1.78
N GLN A 219 -30.83 -9.61 2.94
CA GLN A 219 -31.87 -9.30 3.91
C GLN A 219 -31.81 -7.84 4.40
N CYS A 220 -30.61 -7.29 4.60
CA CYS A 220 -30.44 -5.86 4.94
C CYS A 220 -30.91 -4.91 3.83
N PHE A 221 -30.95 -5.38 2.58
CA PHE A 221 -31.51 -4.65 1.46
C PHE A 221 -33.04 -4.80 1.41
N GLU A 222 -33.55 -6.03 1.52
CA GLU A 222 -34.98 -6.33 1.35
C GLU A 222 -35.81 -5.79 2.52
N GLU A 223 -35.40 -6.07 3.76
CA GLU A 223 -36.11 -5.66 4.97
C GLU A 223 -35.75 -4.23 5.39
N GLY A 224 -34.45 -3.90 5.36
CA GLY A 224 -33.93 -2.62 5.83
C GLY A 224 -34.19 -2.35 7.32
N VAL A 225 -33.99 -1.10 7.74
CA VAL A 225 -34.30 -0.63 9.10
C VAL A 225 -35.15 0.63 9.06
N SER A 226 -36.17 0.70 9.91
CA SER A 226 -37.03 1.88 10.01
C SER A 226 -36.29 3.03 10.70
N TYR A 227 -36.27 4.20 10.07
CA TYR A 227 -35.70 5.42 10.62
C TYR A 227 -36.58 6.61 10.22
N LYS A 228 -37.27 7.20 11.21
CA LYS A 228 -38.15 8.37 11.05
C LYS A 228 -39.16 8.24 9.89
N GLY A 229 -39.81 7.07 9.77
CA GLY A 229 -40.81 6.80 8.74
C GLY A 229 -40.25 6.42 7.37
N ARG A 230 -38.93 6.25 7.25
CA ARG A 230 -38.25 5.74 6.05
C ARG A 230 -37.64 4.38 6.33
N VAL A 231 -37.35 3.61 5.28
CA VAL A 231 -36.66 2.33 5.39
C VAL A 231 -35.27 2.47 4.78
N LEU A 232 -34.24 2.48 5.62
CA LEU A 232 -32.86 2.52 5.18
C LEU A 232 -32.39 1.12 4.83
N ARG A 233 -31.61 0.97 3.77
CA ARG A 233 -31.19 -0.33 3.22
C ARG A 233 -29.68 -0.37 3.11
N LEU A 234 -29.07 -1.53 3.37
CA LEU A 234 -27.65 -1.74 3.02
C LEU A 234 -27.56 -2.38 1.64
N VAL A 235 -26.68 -1.88 0.79
CA VAL A 235 -26.45 -2.43 -0.55
C VAL A 235 -25.00 -2.86 -0.69
N VAL A 236 -24.79 -4.18 -0.82
CA VAL A 236 -23.46 -4.74 -1.10
C VAL A 236 -23.07 -4.50 -2.55
N LEU A 237 -21.95 -3.79 -2.78
CA LEU A 237 -21.44 -3.52 -4.12
C LEU A 237 -20.58 -4.65 -4.69
N GLY A 238 -19.99 -5.44 -3.79
CA GLY A 238 -19.07 -6.52 -4.14
C GLY A 238 -18.24 -7.01 -2.96
N LEU A 239 -17.43 -8.01 -3.25
CA LEU A 239 -16.54 -8.70 -2.34
C LEU A 239 -15.09 -8.28 -2.57
N LYS A 240 -14.47 -7.73 -1.52
CA LYS A 240 -13.04 -7.48 -1.44
C LYS A 240 -12.30 -8.67 -0.85
N GLY A 241 -11.04 -8.79 -1.22
CA GLY A 241 -10.10 -9.76 -0.66
C GLY A 241 -8.89 -9.89 -1.56
N ASP A 242 -7.85 -10.60 -1.12
CA ASP A 242 -6.76 -10.94 -2.04
C ASP A 242 -7.27 -11.83 -3.20
N LEU A 243 -6.58 -11.81 -4.33
CA LEU A 243 -7.04 -12.54 -5.51
C LEU A 243 -7.04 -14.08 -5.29
N LYS A 244 -6.16 -14.64 -4.44
CA LYS A 244 -6.21 -16.09 -4.15
C LYS A 244 -7.50 -16.45 -3.41
N MET A 245 -7.91 -15.59 -2.47
CA MET A 245 -9.11 -15.74 -1.71
C MET A 245 -10.35 -15.55 -2.58
N GLN A 246 -10.35 -14.53 -3.46
CA GLN A 246 -11.42 -14.33 -4.43
C GLN A 246 -11.54 -15.46 -5.44
N VAL A 247 -10.43 -16.06 -5.87
CA VAL A 247 -10.44 -17.25 -6.74
C VAL A 247 -11.23 -18.38 -6.09
N ARG A 248 -10.99 -18.60 -4.81
CA ARG A 248 -11.73 -19.61 -4.07
C ARG A 248 -13.20 -19.22 -3.86
N ALA A 249 -13.44 -18.00 -3.37
CA ALA A 249 -14.79 -17.50 -3.09
C ALA A 249 -15.68 -17.50 -4.34
N GLY A 250 -15.14 -17.04 -5.47
CA GLY A 250 -15.85 -16.96 -6.75
C GLY A 250 -15.76 -18.20 -7.60
N ARG A 251 -15.08 -19.26 -7.14
CA ARG A 251 -14.79 -20.47 -7.94
C ARG A 251 -14.17 -20.11 -9.29
N LEU A 252 -13.27 -19.13 -9.28
CA LEU A 252 -12.68 -18.57 -10.49
C LEU A 252 -11.78 -19.62 -11.17
N THR A 253 -12.06 -19.94 -12.42
CA THR A 253 -11.30 -20.89 -13.24
C THR A 253 -10.08 -20.27 -13.92
N ARG A 254 -9.96 -18.93 -13.87
CA ARG A 254 -8.84 -18.17 -14.45
C ARG A 254 -8.38 -17.04 -13.54
N TRP A 255 -7.06 -16.96 -13.33
CA TRP A 255 -6.35 -16.01 -12.47
C TRP A 255 -4.83 -16.07 -12.70
N TYR A 256 -4.01 -15.24 -12.05
CA TYR A 256 -2.59 -15.16 -12.40
C TYR A 256 -1.82 -16.49 -12.34
N SER A 257 -2.23 -17.47 -11.53
CA SER A 257 -1.54 -18.77 -11.47
C SER A 257 -1.89 -19.70 -12.64
N THR A 258 -2.98 -19.42 -13.36
CA THR A 258 -3.36 -20.09 -14.62
C THR A 258 -2.73 -19.42 -15.84
N ALA A 259 -1.92 -18.36 -15.62
CA ALA A 259 -1.12 -17.75 -16.67
C ALA A 259 -0.23 -18.80 -17.35
N ARG A 260 -0.11 -18.65 -18.68
CA ARG A 260 0.71 -19.52 -19.52
C ARG A 260 2.19 -19.38 -19.14
N LYS A 261 2.81 -20.48 -18.69
CA LYS A 261 4.25 -20.52 -18.33
C LYS A 261 5.17 -20.91 -19.49
N ARG A 262 4.63 -21.36 -20.61
CA ARG A 262 5.38 -21.83 -21.79
C ARG A 262 4.65 -21.46 -23.07
N PRO A 263 5.36 -21.20 -24.18
CA PRO A 263 4.73 -20.96 -25.48
C PRO A 263 3.72 -22.07 -25.85
N GLN A 264 2.68 -21.68 -26.59
CA GLN A 264 1.70 -22.61 -27.11
C GLN A 264 2.39 -23.59 -28.06
N ASN A 265 2.10 -24.88 -27.88
CA ASN A 265 2.49 -25.87 -28.88
C ASN A 265 1.21 -26.23 -29.64
N PRO A 266 1.05 -25.84 -30.92
CA PRO A 266 -0.16 -26.15 -31.69
C PRO A 266 -0.41 -27.66 -31.81
N ASN A 267 0.64 -28.49 -31.68
CA ASN A 267 0.54 -29.94 -31.72
C ASN A 267 0.11 -30.56 -30.37
N ASN A 268 -0.11 -29.75 -29.34
CA ASN A 268 -0.59 -30.22 -28.04
C ASN A 268 -1.73 -29.34 -27.53
N PRO A 269 -2.98 -29.59 -28.00
CA PRO A 269 -4.16 -28.82 -27.62
C PRO A 269 -4.58 -29.00 -26.15
N SER A 270 -3.99 -29.94 -25.40
CA SER A 270 -4.27 -30.11 -23.97
C SER A 270 -3.67 -29.01 -23.07
N LYS A 271 -2.88 -28.08 -23.63
CA LYS A 271 -2.34 -26.95 -22.87
C LYS A 271 -3.45 -25.97 -22.51
N VAL A 272 -3.55 -25.66 -21.22
CA VAL A 272 -4.42 -24.62 -20.65
C VAL A 272 -4.37 -23.35 -21.50
N SER A 273 -5.52 -22.74 -21.78
CA SER A 273 -5.69 -21.51 -22.58
C SER A 273 -4.70 -20.41 -22.18
N GLY A 274 -4.33 -20.36 -20.89
CA GLY A 274 -3.37 -19.39 -20.34
C GLY A 274 -4.04 -18.15 -19.78
N GLN A 275 -5.37 -18.09 -19.81
CA GLN A 275 -6.17 -17.00 -19.28
C GLN A 275 -5.79 -16.74 -17.83
N CYS A 276 -5.40 -15.51 -17.52
CA CYS A 276 -4.85 -15.11 -16.23
C CYS A 276 -5.68 -14.03 -15.53
N CYS A 277 -6.68 -13.48 -16.20
CA CYS A 277 -7.55 -12.44 -15.67
C CYS A 277 -9.01 -12.91 -15.59
N PRO A 278 -9.68 -12.83 -14.43
CA PRO A 278 -11.10 -13.17 -14.32
C PRO A 278 -12.01 -12.17 -15.04
N TRP A 279 -11.55 -10.93 -15.27
CA TRP A 279 -12.39 -9.86 -15.83
C TRP A 279 -12.31 -9.70 -17.36
N CYS A 280 -11.16 -9.95 -18.01
CA CYS A 280 -10.97 -9.54 -19.41
C CYS A 280 -10.33 -10.59 -20.34
N LEU A 281 -10.28 -11.86 -19.93
CA LEU A 281 -9.65 -12.97 -20.68
C LEU A 281 -8.17 -12.79 -21.04
N ALA A 282 -7.52 -11.73 -20.53
CA ALA A 282 -6.10 -11.50 -20.74
C ALA A 282 -5.27 -12.74 -20.35
N GLY A 283 -4.26 -13.06 -21.16
CA GLY A 283 -3.46 -14.28 -21.06
C GLY A 283 -3.89 -15.41 -21.99
N ASP A 284 -5.05 -15.28 -22.63
CA ASP A 284 -5.37 -16.09 -23.80
C ASP A 284 -4.33 -15.89 -24.92
N ALA A 285 -4.17 -16.90 -25.79
CA ALA A 285 -3.29 -16.83 -26.95
C ALA A 285 -3.55 -15.62 -27.85
N SER A 286 -4.84 -15.31 -28.03
CA SER A 286 -5.31 -14.21 -28.86
C SER A 286 -5.36 -12.87 -28.11
N LEU A 287 -5.28 -12.90 -26.78
CA LEU A 287 -5.42 -11.74 -25.90
C LEU A 287 -4.22 -11.66 -24.93
N PRO A 288 -3.00 -11.40 -25.43
CA PRO A 288 -1.81 -11.38 -24.60
C PRO A 288 -1.91 -10.29 -23.52
N PHE A 289 -1.68 -10.66 -22.25
CA PHE A 289 -1.71 -9.71 -21.15
C PHE A 289 -0.49 -8.78 -21.12
N GLU A 290 0.64 -9.21 -21.71
CA GLU A 290 1.92 -8.49 -21.75
C GLU A 290 2.01 -7.46 -22.89
N ALA A 291 0.88 -7.04 -23.47
CA ALA A 291 0.84 -6.05 -24.55
C ALA A 291 1.08 -4.60 -24.05
N VAL A 292 2.16 -4.40 -23.28
CA VAL A 292 2.50 -3.13 -22.61
C VAL A 292 2.87 -1.99 -23.56
N GLY A 293 3.21 -2.30 -24.82
CA GLY A 293 3.54 -1.31 -25.84
C GLY A 293 2.34 -0.76 -26.61
N SER A 294 1.12 -1.26 -26.39
CA SER A 294 -0.08 -0.80 -27.12
C SER A 294 -1.00 0.04 -26.24
N PRO A 295 -1.47 1.22 -26.69
CA PRO A 295 -2.51 1.98 -26.01
C PRO A 295 -3.90 1.31 -26.08
N ALA A 296 -4.06 0.35 -26.99
CA ALA A 296 -5.26 -0.46 -27.19
C ALA A 296 -4.86 -1.94 -27.18
N PRO A 297 -4.49 -2.51 -26.01
CA PRO A 297 -4.12 -3.92 -25.95
C PRO A 297 -5.34 -4.78 -26.29
N ALA A 298 -5.10 -5.92 -26.95
CA ALA A 298 -6.18 -6.75 -27.53
C ALA A 298 -7.24 -7.16 -26.49
N TRP A 299 -6.83 -7.47 -25.26
CA TRP A 299 -7.76 -7.81 -24.17
C TRP A 299 -8.69 -6.64 -23.79
N LYS A 300 -8.24 -5.39 -23.94
CA LYS A 300 -9.06 -4.20 -23.65
C LYS A 300 -10.09 -3.99 -24.74
N VAL A 301 -9.65 -4.05 -26.01
CA VAL A 301 -10.54 -3.96 -27.17
C VAL A 301 -11.59 -5.07 -27.12
N HIS A 302 -11.19 -6.29 -26.77
CA HIS A 302 -12.11 -7.41 -26.60
C HIS A 302 -13.16 -7.14 -25.52
N LEU A 303 -12.76 -6.60 -24.37
CA LEU A 303 -13.67 -6.26 -23.26
C LEU A 303 -14.68 -5.15 -23.63
N GLU A 304 -14.28 -4.21 -24.48
CA GLU A 304 -15.17 -3.14 -24.98
C GLU A 304 -16.19 -3.66 -26.00
N GLN A 305 -15.81 -4.67 -26.79
CA GLN A 305 -16.63 -5.22 -27.86
C GLN A 305 -17.49 -6.41 -27.44
N ASN A 306 -17.08 -7.15 -26.40
CA ASN A 306 -17.69 -8.42 -26.01
C ASN A 306 -17.87 -8.48 -24.50
N ALA A 307 -19.00 -9.04 -24.05
CA ALA A 307 -19.15 -9.44 -22.66
C ALA A 307 -18.27 -10.70 -22.42
N PRO A 308 -17.32 -10.66 -21.48
CA PRO A 308 -16.47 -11.81 -21.20
C PRO A 308 -17.30 -12.94 -20.60
N GLU A 309 -17.09 -14.16 -21.06
CA GLU A 309 -17.72 -15.34 -20.46
C GLU A 309 -17.41 -15.40 -18.96
N PRO A 310 -18.36 -15.80 -18.09
CA PRO A 310 -18.11 -15.89 -16.65
C PRO A 310 -16.85 -16.73 -16.32
N PRO A 311 -15.99 -16.30 -15.38
CA PRO A 311 -14.77 -17.02 -15.00
C PRO A 311 -15.06 -18.25 -14.12
N TRP A 312 -16.18 -18.94 -14.29
CA TRP A 312 -16.55 -20.10 -13.47
C TRP A 312 -17.51 -21.01 -14.22
N THR A 313 -17.53 -22.29 -13.83
CA THR A 313 -18.58 -23.23 -14.25
C THR A 313 -19.81 -23.08 -13.36
N VAL A 314 -19.60 -22.84 -12.06
CA VAL A 314 -20.65 -22.57 -11.08
C VAL A 314 -20.25 -21.31 -10.32
N PRO A 315 -21.11 -20.28 -10.26
CA PRO A 315 -20.78 -19.05 -9.55
C PRO A 315 -20.48 -19.31 -8.07
N GLY A 316 -19.66 -18.43 -7.48
CA GLY A 316 -19.45 -18.39 -6.04
C GLY A 316 -20.75 -18.13 -5.28
N ALA A 317 -20.93 -18.76 -4.13
CA ALA A 317 -22.22 -18.78 -3.45
C ALA A 317 -22.68 -17.39 -2.95
N MET A 318 -21.74 -16.52 -2.55
CA MET A 318 -22.07 -15.15 -2.14
C MET A 318 -22.63 -14.30 -3.29
N LEU A 319 -22.08 -14.46 -4.51
CA LEU A 319 -22.57 -13.74 -5.68
C LEU A 319 -24.02 -14.14 -5.99
N VAL A 320 -24.36 -15.42 -5.88
CA VAL A 320 -25.73 -15.91 -6.11
C VAL A 320 -26.70 -15.35 -5.07
N ALA A 321 -26.23 -15.18 -3.83
CA ALA A 321 -27.01 -14.70 -2.70
C ALA A 321 -27.00 -13.17 -2.53
N SER A 322 -26.54 -12.40 -3.53
CA SER A 322 -26.42 -10.93 -3.46
C SER A 322 -27.00 -10.28 -4.71
N LEU A 323 -27.21 -8.95 -4.65
CA LEU A 323 -27.43 -8.16 -5.85
C LEU A 323 -26.20 -8.24 -6.77
N GLY A 324 -26.46 -8.51 -8.05
CA GLY A 324 -25.41 -8.81 -9.03
C GLY A 324 -25.19 -7.74 -10.10
N TYR A 325 -24.19 -7.99 -10.93
CA TYR A 325 -23.99 -7.31 -12.21
C TYR A 325 -24.46 -8.23 -13.32
N LYS A 326 -25.43 -7.79 -14.12
CA LYS A 326 -26.08 -8.67 -15.09
C LYS A 326 -25.20 -9.01 -16.29
N GLN A 327 -24.48 -8.02 -16.81
CA GLN A 327 -23.66 -8.20 -18.00
C GLN A 327 -22.27 -8.72 -17.65
N GLN A 328 -21.71 -8.26 -16.52
CA GLN A 328 -20.38 -8.67 -16.08
C GLN A 328 -20.38 -9.12 -14.61
N PRO A 329 -20.94 -10.29 -14.27
CA PRO A 329 -21.03 -10.79 -12.89
C PRO A 329 -19.69 -10.84 -12.15
N ALA A 330 -18.58 -11.01 -12.87
CA ALA A 330 -17.23 -11.03 -12.28
C ALA A 330 -16.83 -9.70 -11.61
N LYS A 331 -17.49 -8.58 -11.95
CA LYS A 331 -17.30 -7.27 -11.28
C LYS A 331 -17.63 -7.31 -9.79
N PHE A 332 -18.42 -8.30 -9.34
CA PHE A 332 -18.68 -8.51 -7.92
C PHE A 332 -17.39 -8.80 -7.13
N TYR A 333 -16.38 -9.41 -7.74
CA TYR A 333 -15.08 -9.65 -7.12
C TYR A 333 -14.17 -8.45 -7.40
N LEU A 334 -13.89 -7.67 -6.36
CA LEU A 334 -13.29 -6.35 -6.49
C LEU A 334 -11.76 -6.43 -6.40
N PRO A 335 -11.00 -5.94 -7.39
CA PRO A 335 -9.54 -6.02 -7.37
C PRO A 335 -8.94 -5.27 -6.17
N ASP A 336 -7.93 -5.87 -5.55
CA ASP A 336 -7.20 -5.25 -4.45
C ASP A 336 -5.87 -4.65 -4.93
N LEU A 337 -5.83 -3.32 -4.99
CA LEU A 337 -4.63 -2.56 -5.36
C LEU A 337 -3.43 -2.86 -4.47
N PHE A 338 -3.65 -3.17 -3.18
CA PHE A 338 -2.55 -3.50 -2.27
C PHE A 338 -1.82 -4.75 -2.76
N HIS A 339 -2.54 -5.83 -3.07
CA HIS A 339 -1.92 -7.05 -3.57
C HIS A 339 -1.47 -6.96 -5.02
N ILE A 340 -2.18 -6.21 -5.88
CA ILE A 340 -1.82 -6.05 -7.28
C ILE A 340 -0.52 -5.24 -7.43
N TYR A 341 -0.43 -4.10 -6.76
CA TYR A 341 0.69 -3.18 -6.93
C TYR A 341 1.68 -3.24 -5.75
N LEU A 342 1.24 -2.94 -4.52
CA LEU A 342 2.17 -2.78 -3.40
C LEU A 342 2.88 -4.08 -3.00
N ALA A 343 2.17 -5.22 -3.04
CA ALA A 343 2.68 -6.55 -2.75
C ALA A 343 2.88 -7.42 -4.00
N GLY A 344 2.71 -6.82 -5.19
CA GLY A 344 2.76 -7.50 -6.47
C GLY A 344 3.73 -6.80 -7.41
N VAL A 345 3.24 -6.34 -8.56
CA VAL A 345 4.09 -5.82 -9.66
C VAL A 345 4.96 -4.63 -9.24
N GLY A 346 4.56 -3.86 -8.24
CA GLY A 346 5.39 -2.77 -7.70
C GLY A 346 6.66 -3.28 -7.00
N GLN A 347 6.61 -4.45 -6.34
CA GLN A 347 7.80 -5.07 -5.74
C GLN A 347 8.74 -5.57 -6.83
N ASP A 348 8.20 -6.22 -7.86
CA ASP A 348 8.98 -6.70 -9.01
C ASP A 348 9.66 -5.54 -9.75
N PHE A 349 8.91 -4.47 -10.01
CA PHE A 349 9.42 -3.26 -10.63
C PHE A 349 10.54 -2.64 -9.80
N ALA A 350 10.31 -2.38 -8.51
CA ALA A 350 11.30 -1.76 -7.64
C ALA A 350 12.57 -2.63 -7.49
N ALA A 351 12.43 -3.94 -7.31
CA ALA A 351 13.57 -4.85 -7.23
C ALA A 351 14.38 -4.87 -8.53
N SER A 352 13.69 -4.95 -9.68
CA SER A 352 14.34 -4.93 -11.00
C SER A 352 15.11 -3.64 -11.25
N CYS A 353 14.54 -2.48 -10.89
CA CYS A 353 15.23 -1.20 -10.99
C CYS A 353 16.48 -1.17 -10.12
N LEU A 354 16.38 -1.61 -8.85
CA LEU A 354 17.52 -1.60 -7.94
C LEU A 354 18.65 -2.52 -8.40
N VAL A 355 18.33 -3.74 -8.84
CA VAL A 355 19.33 -4.68 -9.39
C VAL A 355 20.01 -4.10 -10.63
N TYR A 356 19.25 -3.45 -11.52
CA TYR A 356 19.83 -2.76 -12.67
C TYR A 356 20.76 -1.62 -12.24
N MET A 357 20.36 -0.85 -11.24
CA MET A 357 21.13 0.29 -10.73
C MET A 357 22.39 -0.11 -9.96
N LEU A 358 22.55 -1.36 -9.50
CA LEU A 358 23.72 -1.79 -8.73
C LEU A 358 25.05 -1.46 -9.44
N PRO A 359 25.33 -1.93 -10.67
CA PRO A 359 26.57 -1.59 -11.37
C PRO A 359 26.58 -0.16 -11.93
N VAL A 360 25.41 0.45 -12.14
CA VAL A 360 25.30 1.75 -12.82
C VAL A 360 25.43 2.92 -11.85
N CYS A 361 24.76 2.87 -10.72
CA CYS A 361 24.64 3.98 -9.76
C CYS A 361 25.35 3.68 -8.43
N PHE A 362 25.58 2.41 -8.10
CA PHE A 362 26.11 1.98 -6.81
C PHE A 362 27.38 1.15 -6.95
N ALA A 363 28.23 1.49 -7.94
CA ALA A 363 29.50 0.81 -8.16
C ALA A 363 30.33 0.75 -6.85
N GLY A 364 30.89 -0.43 -6.57
CA GLY A 364 31.71 -0.66 -5.41
C GLY A 364 33.00 0.18 -5.40
N PRO A 365 33.68 0.27 -4.24
CA PRO A 365 34.95 0.98 -4.16
C PRO A 365 36.00 0.39 -5.11
N ALA A 366 37.00 1.19 -5.47
CA ALA A 366 38.08 0.75 -6.33
C ALA A 366 38.74 -0.52 -5.76
N GLY A 367 38.70 -1.62 -6.52
CA GLY A 367 39.23 -2.92 -6.12
C GLY A 367 38.19 -3.94 -5.62
N ASP A 368 36.96 -3.52 -5.30
CA ASP A 368 35.86 -4.41 -4.94
C ASP A 368 34.54 -3.91 -5.53
N ASN A 369 34.18 -4.44 -6.70
CA ASN A 369 32.91 -4.20 -7.36
C ASN A 369 31.99 -5.42 -7.28
N SER A 370 32.07 -6.17 -6.17
CA SER A 370 31.17 -7.28 -5.89
C SER A 370 29.73 -6.80 -5.73
N VAL A 371 28.77 -7.70 -5.95
CA VAL A 371 27.35 -7.43 -5.74
C VAL A 371 27.10 -7.06 -4.27
N GLU A 372 27.81 -7.69 -3.35
CA GLU A 372 27.75 -7.44 -1.91
C GLU A 372 28.17 -6.00 -1.58
N ALA A 373 29.30 -5.52 -2.14
CA ALA A 373 29.74 -4.15 -1.96
C ALA A 373 28.73 -3.15 -2.55
N GLN A 374 28.18 -3.43 -3.74
CA GLN A 374 27.14 -2.59 -4.36
C GLN A 374 25.85 -2.54 -3.51
N LEU A 375 25.41 -3.68 -2.94
CA LEU A 375 24.25 -3.78 -2.05
C LEU A 375 24.46 -3.02 -0.73
N GLU A 376 25.69 -3.01 -0.21
CA GLU A 376 26.05 -2.23 0.97
C GLU A 376 25.92 -0.74 0.68
N ILE A 377 26.48 -0.26 -0.43
CA ILE A 377 26.38 1.15 -0.86
C ILE A 377 24.91 1.53 -1.07
N LEU A 378 24.13 0.70 -1.76
CA LEU A 378 22.69 0.89 -1.94
C LEU A 378 21.96 1.03 -0.58
N THR A 379 22.29 0.16 0.38
CA THR A 379 21.70 0.20 1.73
C THR A 379 22.07 1.47 2.47
N GLN A 380 23.31 1.93 2.37
CA GLN A 380 23.75 3.19 2.97
C GLN A 380 23.03 4.39 2.32
N ALA A 381 22.90 4.38 0.99
CA ALA A 381 22.24 5.44 0.23
C ALA A 381 20.76 5.59 0.60
N ILE A 382 20.00 4.48 0.68
CA ILE A 382 18.59 4.55 1.06
C ILE A 382 18.41 5.02 2.51
N HIS A 383 19.31 4.65 3.43
CA HIS A 383 19.27 5.12 4.82
C HIS A 383 19.56 6.62 4.93
N ALA A 384 20.56 7.12 4.19
CA ALA A 384 20.87 8.54 4.12
C ALA A 384 19.67 9.32 3.54
N TRP A 385 19.11 8.86 2.42
CA TRP A 385 17.94 9.46 1.82
C TRP A 385 16.74 9.45 2.76
N ARG A 386 16.44 8.31 3.41
CA ARG A 386 15.34 8.16 4.36
C ARG A 386 15.44 9.17 5.51
N LYS A 387 16.64 9.38 6.06
CA LYS A 387 16.88 10.37 7.13
C LYS A 387 16.59 11.79 6.64
N LYS A 388 17.00 12.12 5.41
CA LYS A 388 16.78 13.43 4.78
C LYS A 388 15.31 13.66 4.43
N SER A 389 14.64 12.68 3.82
CA SER A 389 13.26 12.76 3.32
C SER A 389 12.20 12.52 4.39
N LYS A 390 12.61 12.03 5.58
CA LYS A 390 11.72 11.57 6.66
C LYS A 390 10.72 10.51 6.17
N ALA A 391 11.13 9.70 5.18
CA ALA A 391 10.28 8.66 4.63
C ALA A 391 10.18 7.46 5.60
N PRO A 392 8.99 6.88 5.82
CA PRO A 392 8.86 5.64 6.57
C PRO A 392 9.35 4.47 5.72
N LEU A 393 10.22 3.63 6.30
CA LEU A 393 10.73 2.41 5.71
C LEU A 393 10.94 1.37 6.82
N HIS A 394 10.33 0.19 6.68
CA HIS A 394 10.49 -0.91 7.65
C HIS A 394 11.65 -1.82 7.29
N LEU A 395 11.99 -1.93 6.00
CA LEU A 395 13.16 -2.61 5.51
C LEU A 395 14.44 -2.05 6.15
N SER A 396 15.24 -2.94 6.72
CA SER A 396 16.50 -2.60 7.41
C SER A 396 17.73 -2.60 6.50
N SER A 397 17.71 -3.39 5.44
CA SER A 397 18.82 -3.50 4.47
C SER A 397 18.36 -4.19 3.20
N PHE A 398 19.07 -3.94 2.09
CA PHE A 398 18.96 -4.74 0.88
C PHE A 398 19.98 -5.88 0.92
N ASN A 399 19.57 -7.05 0.43
CA ASN A 399 20.43 -8.20 0.22
C ASN A 399 19.87 -9.01 -0.96
N ARG A 400 20.61 -10.06 -1.37
CA ARG A 400 20.20 -10.94 -2.47
C ARG A 400 18.81 -11.51 -2.27
N ASP A 401 18.48 -11.98 -1.07
CA ASP A 401 17.16 -12.55 -0.77
C ASP A 401 16.02 -11.53 -0.94
N LYS A 402 16.24 -10.29 -0.50
CA LYS A 402 15.24 -9.21 -0.58
C LYS A 402 14.93 -8.76 -2.00
N LEU A 403 15.86 -8.97 -2.92
CA LEU A 403 15.72 -8.67 -4.34
C LEU A 403 15.53 -9.93 -5.20
N SER A 404 15.47 -11.12 -4.57
CA SER A 404 15.50 -12.44 -5.23
C SER A 404 16.66 -12.59 -6.24
N TYR A 405 17.81 -11.95 -5.96
CA TYR A 405 18.97 -11.86 -6.84
C TYR A 405 20.08 -12.82 -6.38
N HIS A 406 19.79 -14.13 -6.42
CA HIS A 406 20.63 -15.11 -5.74
C HIS A 406 21.93 -15.46 -6.46
N ASP A 407 21.95 -15.76 -7.76
CA ASP A 407 23.21 -15.99 -8.53
C ASP A 407 23.02 -16.30 -10.03
N ASN A 408 21.88 -15.99 -10.64
CA ASN A 408 21.62 -16.37 -12.03
C ASN A 408 20.82 -15.30 -12.78
N THR A 409 21.28 -14.95 -13.99
CA THR A 409 20.54 -14.21 -15.04
C THR A 409 19.23 -14.90 -15.48
N LYS A 410 18.90 -16.06 -14.89
CA LYS A 410 17.73 -16.88 -15.23
C LYS A 410 16.47 -16.48 -14.48
N ASN A 411 16.62 -15.75 -13.36
CA ASN A 411 15.50 -15.33 -12.54
C ASN A 411 15.36 -13.82 -12.63
N TYR A 412 14.14 -13.36 -12.88
CA TYR A 412 13.80 -11.95 -12.79
C TYR A 412 13.84 -11.50 -11.31
N PRO A 413 14.40 -10.32 -11.01
CA PRO A 413 14.37 -9.78 -9.66
C PRO A 413 12.93 -9.57 -9.16
N THR A 414 12.65 -10.07 -7.96
CA THR A 414 11.35 -9.94 -7.30
C THR A 414 11.57 -9.50 -5.86
N GLY A 415 10.91 -8.41 -5.46
CA GLY A 415 11.02 -7.89 -4.11
C GLY A 415 10.33 -8.79 -3.08
N THR A 416 11.00 -9.11 -1.97
CA THR A 416 10.47 -10.00 -0.91
C THR A 416 10.45 -9.34 0.48
N TRP A 417 10.39 -8.01 0.53
CA TRP A 417 10.21 -7.29 1.80
C TRP A 417 8.81 -7.54 2.37
N SER A 418 8.72 -7.67 3.70
CA SER A 418 7.52 -8.14 4.40
C SER A 418 6.44 -7.08 4.58
N LYS A 419 6.80 -5.80 4.49
CA LYS A 419 5.87 -4.68 4.61
C LYS A 419 5.67 -4.04 3.25
N CYS A 420 4.59 -4.41 2.56
CA CYS A 420 4.32 -3.96 1.19
C CYS A 420 4.19 -2.42 1.06
N ALA A 421 3.92 -1.71 2.16
CA ALA A 421 3.98 -0.25 2.19
C ALA A 421 5.37 0.31 1.81
N ASP A 422 6.44 -0.44 2.09
CA ASP A 422 7.82 -0.06 1.75
C ASP A 422 8.01 0.06 0.23
N THR A 423 7.22 -0.65 -0.59
CA THR A 423 7.27 -0.58 -2.06
C THR A 423 7.14 0.86 -2.55
N SER A 424 6.17 1.61 -2.01
CA SER A 424 5.96 3.01 -2.40
C SER A 424 7.13 3.92 -2.02
N THR A 425 7.79 3.64 -0.89
CA THR A 425 8.98 4.36 -0.43
C THR A 425 10.19 4.02 -1.29
N ILE A 426 10.37 2.75 -1.65
CA ILE A 426 11.47 2.28 -2.49
C ILE A 426 11.35 2.84 -3.91
N VAL A 427 10.16 2.86 -4.51
CA VAL A 427 9.96 3.47 -5.84
C VAL A 427 10.31 4.97 -5.82
N LYS A 428 9.96 5.70 -4.75
CA LYS A 428 10.39 7.10 -4.58
C LYS A 428 11.90 7.25 -4.43
N PHE A 429 12.56 6.29 -3.77
CA PHE A 429 14.01 6.26 -3.70
C PHE A 429 14.65 5.99 -5.07
N VAL A 430 14.13 5.04 -5.85
CA VAL A 430 14.56 4.78 -7.24
C VAL A 430 14.44 6.05 -8.08
N GLN A 431 13.30 6.74 -8.00
CA GLN A 431 13.10 8.03 -8.67
C GLN A 431 14.15 9.07 -8.24
N HIS A 432 14.44 9.16 -6.95
CA HIS A 432 15.48 10.06 -6.43
C HIS A 432 16.87 9.72 -6.99
N VAL A 433 17.22 8.43 -7.09
CA VAL A 433 18.50 8.01 -7.67
C VAL A 433 18.60 8.47 -9.13
N CYS A 434 17.53 8.33 -9.93
CA CYS A 434 17.48 8.89 -11.28
C CYS A 434 17.76 10.42 -11.30
N THR A 435 17.22 11.17 -10.34
CA THR A 435 17.50 12.63 -10.25
C THR A 435 18.95 12.98 -9.91
N LEU A 436 19.70 12.06 -9.27
CA LEU A 436 21.12 12.23 -8.99
C LEU A 436 22.01 11.87 -10.19
N HIS A 437 21.47 11.18 -11.19
CA HIS A 437 22.16 10.76 -12.41
C HIS A 437 21.45 11.27 -13.68
N PRO A 438 21.24 12.60 -13.82
CA PRO A 438 20.49 13.16 -14.94
C PRO A 438 21.18 12.94 -16.30
N ASP A 439 22.50 12.74 -16.31
CA ASP A 439 23.30 12.37 -17.47
C ASP A 439 22.92 10.99 -18.01
N LYS A 440 22.62 10.04 -17.11
CA LYS A 440 22.23 8.67 -17.48
C LYS A 440 20.78 8.58 -17.90
N CYS A 441 19.93 9.49 -17.46
CA CYS A 441 18.49 9.51 -17.76
C CYS A 441 18.14 10.37 -19.00
N ARG A 442 19.05 10.53 -19.95
CA ARG A 442 18.80 11.22 -21.24
C ARG A 442 18.69 10.24 -22.39
N LEU A 443 18.19 10.70 -23.55
CA LEU A 443 18.09 9.88 -24.76
C LEU A 443 19.48 9.38 -25.24
N GLU A 444 20.51 10.19 -25.03
CA GLU A 444 21.91 9.85 -25.35
C GLU A 444 22.61 9.06 -24.23
N GLY A 445 21.96 8.91 -23.07
CA GLY A 445 22.50 8.25 -21.89
C GLY A 445 22.26 6.74 -21.87
N ASP A 446 21.85 6.23 -20.73
CA ASP A 446 21.44 4.83 -20.56
C ASP A 446 19.93 4.72 -20.80
N PRO A 447 19.49 4.06 -21.90
CA PRO A 447 18.07 3.95 -22.23
C PRO A 447 17.24 3.33 -21.11
N MET A 448 17.79 2.37 -20.36
CA MET A 448 17.07 1.73 -19.26
C MET A 448 16.91 2.66 -18.07
N MET A 449 17.92 3.47 -17.75
CA MET A 449 17.79 4.50 -16.70
C MET A 449 16.74 5.54 -17.06
N LEU A 450 16.65 5.94 -18.33
CA LEU A 450 15.56 6.79 -18.82
C LEU A 450 14.19 6.10 -18.67
N TYR A 451 14.07 4.82 -19.04
CA TYR A 451 12.82 4.06 -18.84
C TYR A 451 12.41 3.96 -17.36
N ILE A 452 13.35 3.64 -16.48
CA ILE A 452 13.12 3.55 -15.04
C ILE A 452 12.61 4.89 -14.51
N GLN A 453 13.24 6.00 -14.90
CA GLN A 453 12.80 7.34 -14.48
C GLN A 453 11.37 7.62 -14.94
N ARG A 454 11.07 7.45 -16.23
CA ARG A 454 9.74 7.71 -16.80
C ARG A 454 8.66 6.81 -16.19
N ALA A 455 8.98 5.55 -15.94
CA ALA A 455 8.09 4.63 -15.25
C ALA A 455 7.82 5.07 -13.80
N CYS A 456 8.87 5.47 -13.06
CA CYS A 456 8.70 6.00 -11.70
C CYS A 456 7.85 7.27 -11.68
N ASP A 457 8.03 8.18 -12.64
CA ASP A 457 7.24 9.42 -12.75
C ASP A 457 5.77 9.11 -13.04
N ALA A 458 5.50 8.19 -13.97
CA ALA A 458 4.14 7.77 -14.33
C ALA A 458 3.44 7.07 -13.16
N ILE A 459 4.12 6.10 -12.52
CA ILE A 459 3.63 5.39 -11.33
C ILE A 459 3.38 6.39 -10.19
N GLY A 460 4.33 7.28 -9.92
CA GLY A 460 4.23 8.29 -8.87
C GLY A 460 3.02 9.19 -9.10
N SER A 461 2.87 9.72 -10.31
CA SER A 461 1.74 10.57 -10.69
C SER A 461 0.40 9.85 -10.57
N PHE A 462 0.32 8.60 -11.06
CA PHE A 462 -0.88 7.78 -10.96
C PHE A 462 -1.25 7.50 -9.50
N MET A 463 -0.33 6.98 -8.70
CA MET A 463 -0.60 6.61 -7.30
C MET A 463 -0.90 7.84 -6.44
N MET A 464 -0.21 8.97 -6.67
CA MET A 464 -0.50 10.22 -5.96
C MET A 464 -1.90 10.71 -6.29
N GLY A 465 -2.28 10.76 -7.56
CA GLY A 465 -3.62 11.22 -7.93
C GLY A 465 -4.71 10.28 -7.42
N LEU A 466 -4.51 8.96 -7.51
CA LEU A 466 -5.41 7.97 -6.94
C LEU A 466 -5.61 8.15 -5.43
N TYR A 467 -4.54 8.28 -4.65
CA TYR A 467 -4.65 8.46 -3.19
C TYR A 467 -5.06 9.89 -2.78
N SER A 468 -4.88 10.88 -3.64
CA SER A 468 -5.36 12.25 -3.40
C SER A 468 -6.84 12.42 -3.71
N SER A 469 -7.38 11.53 -4.56
CA SER A 469 -8.78 11.51 -4.94
C SER A 469 -9.68 11.19 -3.76
N ASP A 470 -10.91 11.66 -3.85
CA ASP A 470 -11.97 11.34 -2.90
C ASP A 470 -12.62 10.00 -3.33
N LEU A 471 -13.91 9.77 -3.09
CA LEU A 471 -14.54 8.50 -3.50
C LEU A 471 -14.54 8.32 -5.03
N TRP A 472 -14.67 9.43 -5.76
CA TRP A 472 -14.65 9.45 -7.21
C TRP A 472 -13.36 10.07 -7.74
N ILE A 473 -12.84 9.49 -8.80
CA ILE A 473 -11.67 9.99 -9.53
C ILE A 473 -12.18 10.83 -10.69
N ALA A 474 -11.64 12.04 -10.83
CA ALA A 474 -12.02 12.93 -11.92
C ALA A 474 -11.48 12.42 -13.27
N GLU A 475 -12.28 12.57 -14.33
CA GLU A 475 -11.97 12.06 -15.66
C GLU A 475 -10.70 12.69 -16.26
N ASP A 476 -10.48 13.98 -15.99
CA ASP A 476 -9.29 14.72 -16.41
C ASP A 476 -8.00 14.10 -15.86
N PHE A 477 -8.04 13.62 -14.62
CA PHE A 477 -6.93 12.91 -14.01
C PHE A 477 -6.67 11.57 -14.71
N ILE A 478 -7.73 10.82 -15.03
CA ILE A 478 -7.61 9.55 -15.76
C ILE A 478 -6.95 9.79 -17.13
N GLY A 479 -7.40 10.82 -17.86
CA GLY A 479 -6.81 11.22 -19.14
C GLY A 479 -5.31 11.53 -19.03
N ARG A 480 -4.90 12.35 -18.04
CA ARG A 480 -3.48 12.68 -17.80
C ARG A 480 -2.65 11.46 -17.41
N ALA A 481 -3.17 10.59 -16.54
CA ALA A 481 -2.47 9.37 -16.15
C ALA A 481 -2.27 8.42 -17.35
N CYS A 482 -3.29 8.26 -18.20
CA CYS A 482 -3.18 7.49 -19.44
C CYS A 482 -2.15 8.10 -20.39
N LEU A 483 -2.09 9.42 -20.53
CA LEU A 483 -1.11 10.11 -21.38
C LEU A 483 0.34 9.84 -20.92
N LEU A 484 0.60 9.90 -19.60
CA LEU A 484 1.92 9.57 -19.05
C LEU A 484 2.33 8.13 -19.38
N SER A 485 1.41 7.17 -19.24
CA SER A 485 1.66 5.78 -19.63
C SER A 485 1.94 5.63 -21.13
N ARG A 486 1.24 6.39 -21.99
CA ARG A 486 1.51 6.41 -23.45
C ARG A 486 2.89 6.96 -23.76
N ARG A 487 3.36 7.99 -23.05
CA ARG A 487 4.72 8.52 -23.22
C ARG A 487 5.78 7.48 -22.89
N VAL A 488 5.59 6.69 -21.83
CA VAL A 488 6.48 5.54 -21.51
C VAL A 488 6.49 4.52 -22.67
N ALA A 489 5.33 4.14 -23.19
CA ALA A 489 5.21 3.19 -24.30
C ALA A 489 5.79 3.72 -25.62
N ALA A 490 5.69 5.02 -25.89
CA ALA A 490 6.25 5.64 -27.09
C ALA A 490 7.78 5.58 -27.11
N VAL A 491 8.43 5.71 -25.94
CA VAL A 491 9.89 5.50 -25.83
C VAL A 491 10.21 4.03 -26.16
N THR A 492 9.42 3.06 -25.69
CA THR A 492 9.65 1.62 -25.94
C THR A 492 9.43 1.18 -27.39
N ASN A 493 8.56 1.87 -28.12
CA ASN A 493 8.21 1.52 -29.51
C ASN A 493 9.10 2.18 -30.56
N ARG A 494 10.08 3.03 -30.17
CA ARG A 494 11.12 3.40 -31.12
C ARG A 494 11.89 2.12 -31.47
N PRO A 495 12.07 1.78 -32.77
CA PRO A 495 12.85 0.63 -33.18
C PRO A 495 14.29 0.89 -32.76
N ALA A 496 14.61 0.53 -31.53
CA ALA A 496 15.94 0.59 -31.04
C ALA A 496 16.69 -0.48 -31.84
N ARG A 497 17.67 -0.06 -32.65
CA ARG A 497 18.82 -0.91 -33.00
C ARG A 497 19.57 -1.22 -31.70
N LEU A 498 18.92 -1.91 -30.76
CA LEU A 498 19.57 -2.50 -29.60
C LEU A 498 20.19 -3.78 -30.11
N GLU A 499 21.36 -3.66 -30.74
CA GLU A 499 22.36 -4.69 -30.51
C GLU A 499 22.58 -4.70 -29.00
N ALA A 500 21.99 -5.70 -28.32
CA ALA A 500 22.23 -5.88 -26.90
C ALA A 500 23.75 -5.82 -26.67
N PRO A 501 24.26 -4.96 -25.78
CA PRO A 501 25.68 -4.96 -25.50
C PRO A 501 26.01 -6.37 -25.03
N ALA A 502 26.81 -7.09 -25.83
CA ALA A 502 27.32 -8.37 -25.43
C ALA A 502 28.02 -8.14 -24.09
N PHE A 503 27.45 -8.66 -23.01
CA PHE A 503 28.12 -8.80 -21.73
C PHE A 503 29.34 -9.70 -21.99
N ARG A 504 30.45 -9.10 -22.41
CA ARG A 504 31.74 -9.79 -22.50
C ARG A 504 32.13 -10.10 -21.07
N HIS A 505 31.87 -11.33 -20.67
CA HIS A 505 32.62 -11.96 -19.59
C HIS A 505 34.11 -11.78 -19.88
N GLN A 506 34.78 -10.93 -19.10
CA GLN A 506 36.19 -11.18 -18.81
C GLN A 506 36.21 -12.47 -17.99
N GLN A 507 36.36 -13.61 -18.68
CA GLN A 507 36.77 -14.83 -18.01
C GLN A 507 38.13 -14.55 -17.36
N PRO A 508 38.31 -14.84 -16.06
CA PRO A 508 39.63 -14.80 -15.48
C PRO A 508 40.47 -15.88 -16.19
N ARG A 509 41.56 -15.45 -16.85
CA ARG A 509 42.58 -16.36 -17.37
C ARG A 509 43.02 -17.26 -16.22
N ARG A 510 42.85 -18.58 -16.40
CA ARG A 510 43.46 -19.59 -15.54
C ARG A 510 44.98 -19.39 -15.54
N ALA A 511 45.51 -18.76 -14.50
CA ALA A 511 46.92 -18.80 -14.18
C ALA A 511 47.21 -20.13 -13.47
N ALA A 512 48.13 -20.89 -14.05
CA ALA A 512 48.60 -22.16 -13.53
C ALA A 512 49.22 -22.01 -12.13
N LYS A 513 48.97 -23.02 -11.31
CA LYS A 513 49.65 -23.26 -10.02
C LYS A 513 51.17 -23.27 -10.23
N GLN A 514 51.87 -22.38 -9.55
CA GLN A 514 53.23 -22.64 -9.06
C GLN A 514 53.35 -22.12 -7.62
N SER A 515 54.09 -22.89 -6.83
CA SER A 515 54.06 -22.93 -5.37
C SER A 515 55.28 -22.29 -4.71
N ARG A 516 55.06 -21.78 -3.49
CA ARG A 516 56.00 -21.49 -2.35
C ARG A 516 56.57 -20.05 -2.28
N PRO A 517 57.01 -19.59 -1.08
CA PRO A 517 56.35 -19.66 0.23
C PRO A 517 56.37 -18.30 0.99
N LEU A 518 55.53 -18.19 2.03
CA LEU A 518 55.59 -17.13 3.05
C LEU A 518 56.98 -17.04 3.70
N LYS A 519 57.52 -15.82 3.78
CA LYS A 519 58.34 -15.30 4.88
C LYS A 519 58.41 -13.77 4.79
N GLU A 520 58.44 -13.14 5.97
CA GLU A 520 58.76 -11.73 6.28
C GLU A 520 57.59 -10.72 6.44
N THR A 521 57.04 -10.79 7.65
CA THR A 521 56.51 -9.66 8.43
C THR A 521 57.68 -9.00 9.18
N LEU A 522 57.94 -7.69 9.04
CA LEU A 522 58.10 -6.74 10.17
C LEU A 522 58.44 -5.29 9.73
N ALA A 523 57.72 -4.35 10.36
CA ALA A 523 58.15 -3.03 10.87
C ALA A 523 58.68 -1.96 9.89
N ILE A 524 57.96 -0.82 9.79
CA ILE A 524 58.43 0.47 10.35
C ILE A 524 57.19 1.24 10.85
N ALA A 525 57.19 1.58 12.13
CA ALA A 525 56.31 2.55 12.77
C ALA A 525 57.16 3.60 13.48
N VAL A 526 56.56 4.78 13.67
CA VAL A 526 56.92 5.90 14.58
C VAL A 526 57.71 7.08 13.97
N GLY A 527 57.10 8.27 14.02
CA GLY A 527 57.78 9.55 13.86
C GLY A 527 56.88 10.79 13.94
N CYS A 528 56.79 11.38 15.14
CA CYS A 528 56.44 12.78 15.46
C CYS A 528 54.96 13.21 15.65
N ALA A 529 54.60 13.36 16.93
CA ALA A 529 53.68 14.38 17.44
C ALA A 529 54.47 15.61 17.91
N ALA A 530 53.95 16.83 17.71
CA ALA A 530 53.72 17.84 18.76
C ALA A 530 53.41 19.25 18.22
N ASN A 531 52.36 19.83 18.79
CA ASN A 531 52.18 21.23 19.25
C ASN A 531 51.19 22.19 18.59
N ALA A 532 50.62 22.99 19.51
CA ALA A 532 49.70 24.13 19.44
C ALA A 532 48.24 23.82 19.06
N GLY A 533 47.22 24.23 19.79
CA GLY A 533 47.11 25.08 20.97
C GLY A 533 45.61 25.23 21.32
N ALA A 534 45.31 25.41 22.60
CA ALA A 534 43.96 25.61 23.12
C ALA A 534 43.40 26.99 22.76
N LEU A 535 42.15 27.06 22.31
CA LEU A 535 41.34 28.29 22.28
C LEU A 535 39.92 28.00 22.79
N SER A 536 39.45 28.87 23.68
CA SER A 536 38.20 28.77 24.42
C SER A 536 36.98 29.05 23.56
N MET A 537 35.95 28.19 23.64
CA MET A 537 34.62 28.47 23.11
C MET A 537 33.99 29.68 23.82
N SER A 538 33.48 30.63 23.04
CA SER A 538 32.75 31.80 23.53
C SER A 538 31.47 31.42 24.30
N GLN A 539 31.07 32.27 25.24
CA GLN A 539 29.85 32.14 26.05
C GLN A 539 28.59 31.96 25.17
N ALA A 540 28.56 32.56 23.97
CA ALA A 540 27.45 32.47 23.02
C ALA A 540 27.24 31.04 22.47
N THR A 541 28.33 30.29 22.27
CA THR A 541 28.27 28.91 21.80
C THR A 541 27.74 27.96 22.88
N LYS A 542 28.02 28.24 24.16
CA LYS A 542 27.45 27.49 25.30
C LYS A 542 25.95 27.76 25.46
N SER A 543 25.51 29.02 25.31
CA SER A 543 24.09 29.38 25.39
C SER A 543 23.26 28.81 24.23
N ALA A 544 23.80 28.77 23.02
CA ALA A 544 23.14 28.16 21.86
C ALA A 544 23.02 26.63 22.00
N LEU A 545 24.06 25.95 22.52
CA LEU A 545 23.99 24.51 22.79
C LEU A 545 22.98 24.18 23.90
N GLN A 546 22.90 25.02 24.93
CA GLN A 546 21.98 24.84 26.06
C GLN A 546 20.51 25.06 25.66
N LEU A 547 20.24 25.99 24.73
CA LEU A 547 18.91 26.17 24.11
C LEU A 547 18.53 25.00 23.19
N CYS A 548 19.45 24.50 22.37
CA CYS A 548 19.19 23.32 21.53
C CYS A 548 18.95 22.06 22.36
N LEU A 549 19.67 21.86 23.46
CA LEU A 549 19.46 20.73 24.36
C LEU A 549 18.14 20.85 25.14
N TYR A 550 17.73 22.07 25.50
CA TYR A 550 16.44 22.33 26.15
C TYR A 550 15.24 22.06 25.22
N GLU A 551 15.32 22.49 23.96
CA GLU A 551 14.27 22.23 22.94
C GLU A 551 14.14 20.72 22.62
N VAL A 552 15.26 19.99 22.51
CA VAL A 552 15.26 18.54 22.27
C VAL A 552 14.74 17.75 23.48
N ALA A 553 15.00 18.21 24.70
CA ALA A 553 14.43 17.62 25.91
C ALA A 553 12.92 17.90 26.04
N ARG A 554 12.47 19.11 25.65
CA ARG A 554 11.06 19.50 25.65
C ARG A 554 10.21 18.69 24.68
N GLU A 555 10.72 18.36 23.48
CA GLU A 555 9.99 17.55 22.50
C GLU A 555 9.85 16.07 22.88
N ARG A 556 10.68 15.57 23.82
CA ARG A 556 10.70 14.15 24.20
C ARG A 556 9.97 13.83 25.51
N GLY A 557 9.51 14.83 26.25
CA GLY A 557 8.78 14.61 27.51
C GLY A 557 9.59 13.88 28.58
N ASP A 558 10.93 13.90 28.49
CA ASP A 558 11.83 13.16 29.37
C ASP A 558 12.41 14.12 30.43
N CYS A 559 11.87 14.05 31.64
CA CYS A 559 12.33 14.85 32.77
C CYS A 559 13.00 13.95 33.82
N THR A 560 14.12 13.31 33.47
CA THR A 560 15.09 12.79 34.47
C THR A 560 16.52 12.82 33.92
N GLN A 561 17.46 13.25 34.77
CA GLN A 561 18.89 13.41 34.49
C GLN A 561 19.56 12.07 34.14
N ARG A 562 20.19 11.97 32.95
CA ARG A 562 21.36 11.10 32.69
C ARG A 562 22.18 11.65 31.52
N SER A 563 23.13 12.54 31.81
CA SER A 563 24.11 13.08 30.86
C SER A 563 25.51 12.52 31.15
N SER A 564 25.99 11.59 30.32
CA SER A 564 27.45 11.34 30.20
C SER A 564 27.86 10.56 28.95
N SER A 565 26.94 9.92 28.20
CA SER A 565 27.31 9.15 27.00
C SER A 565 27.11 9.88 25.66
N VAL A 566 26.43 11.03 25.64
CA VAL A 566 26.11 11.76 24.38
C VAL A 566 27.20 12.76 23.98
N ALA A 567 27.98 13.29 24.94
CA ALA A 567 29.05 14.24 24.64
C ALA A 567 30.27 13.61 23.95
N LYS A 568 30.47 12.28 24.09
CA LYS A 568 31.63 11.59 23.55
C LYS A 568 31.54 11.31 22.05
N ASN A 569 30.33 11.27 21.48
CA ASN A 569 30.11 10.96 20.06
C ASN A 569 30.03 12.20 19.14
N PHE A 570 30.13 13.41 19.69
CA PHE A 570 30.08 14.65 18.90
C PHE A 570 31.47 15.24 18.60
N LEU A 571 32.52 14.81 19.30
CA LEU A 571 33.89 15.29 19.06
C LEU A 571 34.55 14.65 17.83
N ASP A 572 34.04 13.51 17.34
CA ASP A 572 34.61 12.82 16.16
C ASP A 572 34.12 13.37 14.81
N ILE A 573 33.09 14.24 14.79
CA ILE A 573 32.55 14.81 13.53
C ILE A 573 33.23 16.14 13.17
N ALA A 574 34.00 16.75 14.08
CA ALA A 574 34.71 18.01 13.82
C ALA A 574 36.09 17.82 13.15
N ALA A 575 36.53 16.59 12.87
CA ALA A 575 37.87 16.31 12.34
C ALA A 575 37.98 16.28 10.80
N ILE A 576 36.90 16.52 10.05
CA ILE A 576 36.91 16.52 8.57
C ILE A 576 36.32 17.83 8.05
N ALA A 577 37.07 18.92 8.22
CA ALA A 577 36.90 20.14 7.44
C ALA A 577 38.22 20.94 7.50
N LYS A 578 39.14 20.67 6.57
CA LYS A 578 40.23 21.61 6.25
C LYS A 578 39.74 22.53 5.15
N LEU A 579 39.40 23.77 5.49
CA LEU A 579 39.32 24.89 4.56
C LEU A 579 40.42 25.89 4.98
N GLN A 580 41.26 26.28 4.03
CA GLN A 580 42.20 27.38 4.21
C GLN A 580 41.46 28.72 4.02
N PRO A 581 41.86 29.79 4.73
CA PRO A 581 41.35 31.13 4.48
C PRO A 581 42.05 31.74 3.25
N ASP A 582 41.27 32.39 2.38
CA ASP A 582 41.78 33.37 1.42
C ASP A 582 41.78 34.76 2.05
N ASP A 583 42.83 35.52 1.75
CA ASP A 583 43.09 36.87 2.21
C ASP A 583 42.07 37.87 1.63
N GLY A 584 41.06 38.23 2.42
CA GLY A 584 40.13 39.31 2.03
C GLY A 584 38.87 39.36 2.87
N GLY A 585 38.97 39.95 4.07
CA GLY A 585 37.83 40.15 4.94
C GLY A 585 36.74 41.04 4.33
N GLY A 586 35.50 40.55 4.32
CA GLY A 586 34.29 41.33 4.04
C GLY A 586 33.04 40.46 3.94
N PHE A 587 32.02 40.72 4.79
CA PHE A 587 30.69 40.13 4.66
C PHE A 587 29.84 40.96 3.69
N SER A 588 29.36 40.32 2.61
CA SER A 588 28.23 40.80 1.79
C SER A 588 27.26 39.65 1.57
N ALA A 589 25.97 39.90 1.78
CA ALA A 589 24.90 38.93 1.55
C ALA A 589 24.66 38.76 0.05
N ILE A 590 24.79 37.53 -0.46
CA ILE A 590 24.39 37.15 -1.82
C ILE A 590 23.08 36.36 -1.71
N LEU A 591 21.99 36.93 -2.23
CA LEU A 591 20.72 36.24 -2.48
C LEU A 591 20.87 35.36 -3.75
N PRO A 592 20.29 34.15 -3.78
CA PRO A 592 20.39 33.29 -4.96
C PRO A 592 19.37 33.69 -6.04
N GLY A 593 19.91 34.09 -7.19
CA GLY A 593 19.52 33.65 -8.54
C GLY A 593 18.05 33.74 -8.93
N GLY A 594 17.70 34.82 -9.64
CA GLY A 594 16.52 34.88 -10.50
C GLY A 594 16.64 33.89 -11.65
N VAL A 595 15.51 33.27 -11.97
CA VAL A 595 15.33 32.44 -13.17
C VAL A 595 15.00 33.40 -14.31
N ASP A 596 15.73 33.29 -15.42
CA ASP A 596 15.47 34.06 -16.64
C ASP A 596 14.02 33.85 -17.11
N GLU A 597 13.20 34.91 -17.09
CA GLU A 597 11.83 34.90 -17.60
C GLU A 597 11.78 34.46 -19.07
N GLU A 598 12.86 34.69 -19.81
CA GLU A 598 13.00 34.34 -21.23
C GLU A 598 13.01 32.81 -21.45
N MET A 599 13.61 32.04 -20.53
CA MET A 599 13.65 30.58 -20.63
C MET A 599 12.30 29.93 -20.29
N GLY A 600 11.52 30.55 -19.41
CA GLY A 600 10.16 30.11 -19.10
C GLY A 600 9.18 30.35 -20.26
N VAL A 601 9.35 31.46 -20.98
CA VAL A 601 8.54 31.81 -22.15
C VAL A 601 8.85 30.88 -23.34
N GLU A 602 10.10 30.54 -23.59
CA GLU A 602 10.47 29.60 -24.67
C GLU A 602 10.03 28.16 -24.39
N LEU A 603 10.04 27.72 -23.12
CA LEU A 603 9.49 26.41 -22.74
C LEU A 603 7.97 26.34 -22.96
N ALA A 604 7.25 27.41 -22.59
CA ALA A 604 5.81 27.50 -22.78
C ALA A 604 5.41 27.58 -24.27
N LYS A 605 6.20 28.25 -25.11
CA LYS A 605 6.00 28.29 -26.57
C LYS A 605 6.24 26.91 -27.21
N ALA A 606 7.25 26.17 -26.75
CA ALA A 606 7.51 24.82 -27.23
C ALA A 606 6.37 23.85 -26.86
N GLU A 607 5.83 23.96 -25.64
CA GLU A 607 4.67 23.16 -25.21
C GLU A 607 3.38 23.52 -25.97
N LEU A 608 3.19 24.79 -26.34
CA LEU A 608 2.02 25.23 -27.11
C LEU A 608 2.10 24.77 -28.58
N ALA A 609 3.28 24.88 -29.21
CA ALA A 609 3.50 24.43 -30.58
C ALA A 609 3.33 22.91 -30.74
N GLU A 610 3.77 22.12 -29.74
CA GLU A 610 3.59 20.66 -29.75
C GLU A 610 2.11 20.26 -29.52
N ALA A 611 1.34 21.07 -28.78
CA ALA A 611 -0.10 20.86 -28.59
C ALA A 611 -0.93 21.21 -29.84
N GLU A 612 -0.48 22.17 -30.65
CA GLU A 612 -1.11 22.52 -31.93
C GLU A 612 -0.83 21.50 -33.04
N GLU A 613 0.29 20.77 -32.97
CA GLU A 613 0.63 19.71 -33.94
C GLU A 613 -0.08 18.37 -33.64
N LEU A 614 -0.66 18.21 -32.44
CA LEU A 614 -1.34 16.99 -31.96
C LEU A 614 -2.87 17.04 -32.06
N ASN A 615 -3.45 18.20 -32.35
CA ASN A 615 -4.87 18.37 -32.72
C ASN A 615 -5.02 18.38 -34.24
#